data_AF-R4LTX3-F1
#
_entry.id   AF-R4LTX3-F1
#
_cell.length_a   1.000
_cell.length_b   1.000
_cell.length_c   1.000
_cell.angle_alpha   90.00
_cell.angle_beta   90.00
_cell.angle_gamma   90.00
#
_symmetry.space_group_name_H-M   'P 1'
#
loop_
_entity.id
_entity.type
_entity.pdbx_description
1 polymer ?
#
loop_
_entity_poly.entity_id
_entity_poly.type
_entity_poly.pdbx_seq_one_letter_code
_entity_poly.pdbx_strand_id
1 'polypeptide(L)'
;MAKLSRDTVIAEALRLLDEVGLDAVTTRHLARRLGVEQPSLYHHFRKKEDLLAAMAEAAMAPHATAPLPEPPDDWRAWFLDNMRSLRSTLLLHRDGARLHAGHLPGPADLTRIAHKMAFLTAAGVPATDAQMAMLAAGRFTVGSVLEEQADAVPAPAGLPPIDHGAAFEAGLALIVEGLAARVPGARHDS
;
A
#
# COMPACT_ATOMS: atom_id res chain seq x y z
N MET A 1 -21.01 28.09 -4.00
CA MET A 1 -19.75 27.37 -4.30
C MET A 1 -19.21 26.79 -3.01
N ALA A 2 -19.08 25.48 -2.91
CA ALA A 2 -18.41 24.87 -1.77
C ALA A 2 -16.95 25.36 -1.75
N LYS A 3 -16.46 25.76 -0.58
CA LYS A 3 -15.08 26.24 -0.42
C LYS A 3 -14.13 25.10 -0.79
N LEU A 4 -13.21 25.35 -1.72
CA LEU A 4 -12.17 24.38 -2.07
C LEU A 4 -11.38 24.04 -0.81
N SER A 5 -11.41 22.76 -0.43
CA SER A 5 -10.68 22.23 0.72
C SER A 5 -9.55 21.33 0.24
N ARG A 6 -8.51 21.16 1.08
CA ARG A 6 -7.40 20.24 0.78
C ARG A 6 -7.91 18.83 0.48
N ASP A 7 -8.85 18.33 1.28
CA ASP A 7 -9.39 16.97 1.16
C ASP A 7 -10.21 16.81 -0.12
N THR A 8 -10.99 17.83 -0.51
CA THR A 8 -11.72 17.83 -1.79
C THR A 8 -10.76 17.77 -2.97
N VAL A 9 -9.64 18.51 -2.92
CA VAL A 9 -8.63 18.50 -3.98
C VAL A 9 -7.98 17.12 -4.09
N ILE A 10 -7.64 16.48 -2.96
CA ILE A 10 -7.04 15.13 -2.95
C ILE A 10 -8.02 14.10 -3.50
N ALA A 11 -9.27 14.13 -3.06
CA ALA A 11 -10.30 13.21 -3.53
C ALA A 11 -10.50 13.31 -5.05
N GLU A 12 -10.60 14.53 -5.59
CA GLU A 12 -10.70 14.72 -7.04
C GLU A 12 -9.43 14.35 -7.80
N ALA A 13 -8.26 14.48 -7.19
CA ALA A 13 -7.00 14.04 -7.77
C ALA A 13 -6.90 12.51 -7.84
N LEU A 14 -7.37 11.78 -6.83
CA LEU A 14 -7.48 10.32 -6.85
C LEU A 14 -8.51 9.84 -7.89
N ARG A 15 -9.67 10.51 -8.01
CA ARG A 15 -10.61 10.22 -9.10
C ARG A 15 -9.99 10.45 -10.48
N LEU A 16 -9.23 11.54 -10.63
CA LEU A 16 -8.51 11.83 -11.87
C LEU A 16 -7.46 10.75 -12.15
N LEU A 17 -6.72 10.28 -11.14
CA LEU A 17 -5.78 9.18 -11.25
C LEU A 17 -6.45 7.91 -11.81
N ASP A 18 -7.60 7.54 -11.26
CA ASP A 18 -8.35 6.35 -11.71
C ASP A 18 -8.77 6.45 -13.18
N GLU A 19 -9.16 7.65 -13.62
CA GLU A 19 -9.58 7.92 -15.00
C GLU A 19 -8.41 7.93 -16.00
N VAL A 20 -7.32 8.63 -15.69
CA VAL A 20 -6.29 8.95 -16.69
C VAL A 20 -4.92 8.33 -16.43
N GLY A 21 -4.70 7.75 -15.25
CA GLY A 21 -3.41 7.20 -14.83
C GLY A 21 -2.44 8.27 -14.34
N LEU A 22 -1.42 7.82 -13.61
CA LEU A 22 -0.52 8.68 -12.83
C LEU A 22 0.24 9.70 -13.69
N ASP A 23 0.66 9.30 -14.89
CA ASP A 23 1.44 10.13 -15.80
C ASP A 23 0.62 11.34 -16.33
N ALA A 24 -0.69 11.20 -16.44
CA ALA A 24 -1.60 12.23 -16.92
C ALA A 24 -2.19 13.12 -15.80
N VAL A 25 -1.92 12.81 -14.53
CA VAL A 25 -2.28 13.66 -13.39
C VAL A 25 -1.35 14.88 -13.35
N THR A 26 -1.93 16.08 -13.54
CA THR A 26 -1.22 17.36 -13.47
C THR A 26 -2.07 18.40 -12.71
N THR A 27 -1.42 19.38 -12.10
CA THR A 27 -2.11 20.49 -11.41
C THR A 27 -3.02 21.26 -12.36
N ARG A 28 -2.62 21.44 -13.63
CA ARG A 28 -3.45 22.06 -14.67
C ARG A 28 -4.70 21.24 -14.99
N HIS A 29 -4.56 19.92 -15.12
CA HIS A 29 -5.69 19.04 -15.39
C HIS A 29 -6.67 19.05 -14.21
N LEU A 30 -6.15 18.97 -12.99
CA LEU A 30 -6.93 19.03 -11.76
C LEU A 30 -7.67 20.37 -11.60
N ALA A 31 -7.02 21.50 -11.89
CA ALA A 31 -7.63 22.83 -11.82
C ALA A 31 -8.83 22.93 -12.77
N ARG A 32 -8.65 22.48 -14.02
CA ARG A 32 -9.72 22.43 -15.03
C ARG A 32 -10.88 21.55 -14.57
N ARG A 33 -10.59 20.37 -13.99
CA ARG A 33 -11.60 19.45 -13.46
C ARG A 33 -12.43 20.10 -12.34
N LEU A 34 -11.74 20.78 -11.42
CA LEU A 34 -12.37 21.46 -10.29
C LEU A 34 -13.07 22.77 -10.66
N GLY A 35 -12.93 23.26 -11.91
CA GLY A 35 -13.49 24.53 -12.34
C GLY A 35 -12.85 25.74 -11.64
N VAL A 36 -11.58 25.63 -11.24
CA VAL A 36 -10.83 26.68 -10.54
C VAL A 36 -9.59 27.08 -11.33
N GLU A 37 -9.08 28.27 -11.04
CA GLU A 37 -7.80 28.73 -11.57
C GLU A 37 -6.62 28.01 -10.88
N GLN A 38 -5.52 27.77 -11.60
CA GLN A 38 -4.34 27.10 -11.01
C GLN A 38 -3.79 27.76 -9.74
N PRO A 39 -3.73 29.11 -9.61
CA PRO A 39 -3.39 29.79 -8.36
C PRO A 39 -4.19 29.30 -7.14
N SER A 40 -5.45 28.91 -7.32
CA SER A 40 -6.27 28.38 -6.24
C SER A 40 -5.75 27.05 -5.69
N LEU A 41 -5.15 26.20 -6.54
CA LEU A 41 -4.51 24.95 -6.12
C LEU A 41 -3.18 25.19 -5.40
N TYR A 42 -2.42 26.23 -5.79
CA TYR A 42 -1.14 26.56 -5.16
C TYR A 42 -1.27 26.94 -3.68
N HIS A 43 -2.45 27.39 -3.24
CA HIS A 43 -2.74 27.58 -1.82
C HIS A 43 -2.76 26.27 -1.02
N HIS A 44 -3.04 25.14 -1.66
CA HIS A 44 -3.08 23.82 -1.02
C HIS A 44 -1.81 23.02 -1.26
N PHE A 45 -1.24 23.07 -2.47
CA PHE A 45 -0.08 22.29 -2.87
C PHE A 45 0.87 23.15 -3.68
N ARG A 46 2.08 23.38 -3.17
CA ARG A 46 3.05 24.29 -3.81
C ARG A 46 3.68 23.66 -5.05
N LYS A 47 3.86 22.34 -5.04
CA LYS A 47 4.43 21.56 -6.14
C LYS A 47 3.63 20.29 -6.41
N LYS A 48 3.86 19.66 -7.57
CA LYS A 48 3.19 18.40 -7.95
C LYS A 48 3.52 17.29 -6.95
N GLU A 49 4.75 17.26 -6.46
CA GLU A 49 5.24 16.28 -5.49
C GLU A 49 4.46 16.36 -4.16
N ASP A 50 4.09 17.56 -3.71
CA ASP A 50 3.28 17.74 -2.49
C ASP A 50 1.88 17.14 -2.66
N LEU A 51 1.30 17.30 -3.86
CA LEU A 51 0.00 16.71 -4.21
C LEU A 51 0.11 15.18 -4.27
N LEU A 52 1.11 14.64 -4.96
CA LEU A 52 1.33 13.20 -5.06
C LEU A 52 1.57 12.55 -3.69
N ALA A 53 2.34 13.19 -2.81
CA ALA A 53 2.56 12.70 -1.45
C ALA A 53 1.25 12.66 -0.65
N ALA A 54 0.41 13.69 -0.75
CA ALA A 54 -0.89 13.73 -0.08
C ALA A 54 -1.89 12.72 -0.69
N MET A 55 -1.83 12.49 -2.00
CA MET A 55 -2.60 11.45 -2.66
C MET A 55 -2.18 10.06 -2.19
N ALA A 56 -0.87 9.79 -2.08
CA ALA A 56 -0.35 8.51 -1.59
C ALA A 56 -0.79 8.24 -0.15
N GLU A 57 -0.68 9.24 0.73
CA GLU A 57 -1.16 9.15 2.12
C GLU A 57 -2.66 8.86 2.18
N ALA A 58 -3.48 9.59 1.42
CA ALA A 58 -4.93 9.38 1.38
C ALA A 58 -5.33 8.03 0.78
N ALA A 59 -4.67 7.60 -0.31
CA ALA A 59 -4.91 6.29 -0.93
C ALA A 59 -4.58 5.14 0.03
N MET A 60 -3.59 5.33 0.90
CA MET A 60 -3.20 4.35 1.92
C MET A 60 -4.09 4.34 3.16
N ALA A 61 -5.03 5.28 3.29
CA ALA A 61 -5.89 5.39 4.48
C ALA A 61 -6.57 4.08 4.90
N PRO A 62 -7.13 3.24 3.99
CA PRO A 62 -7.74 1.97 4.39
C PRO A 62 -6.78 1.02 5.13
N HIS A 63 -5.53 0.90 4.66
CA HIS A 63 -4.50 0.11 5.34
C HIS A 63 -3.94 0.83 6.58
N ALA A 64 -3.71 2.14 6.48
CA ALA A 64 -3.18 2.97 7.55
C ALA A 64 -4.14 3.08 8.75
N THR A 65 -5.43 2.81 8.56
CA THR A 65 -6.45 2.83 9.62
C THR A 65 -6.97 1.45 10.00
N ALA A 66 -6.49 0.39 9.34
CA ALA A 66 -6.85 -0.99 9.68
C ALA A 66 -6.59 -1.29 11.17
N PRO A 67 -7.38 -2.16 11.82
CA PRO A 67 -7.13 -2.57 13.20
C PRO A 67 -5.68 -3.03 13.40
N LEU A 68 -5.07 -2.59 14.50
CA LEU A 68 -3.75 -3.09 14.90
C LEU A 68 -3.90 -4.45 15.58
N PRO A 69 -2.88 -5.32 15.48
CA PRO A 69 -2.92 -6.61 16.17
C PRO A 69 -2.90 -6.43 17.68
N GLU A 70 -3.62 -7.28 18.39
CA GLU A 70 -3.64 -7.34 19.85
C GLU A 70 -3.52 -8.79 20.33
N PRO A 71 -2.87 -9.08 21.48
CA PRO A 71 -3.00 -10.39 22.09
C PRO A 71 -4.49 -10.70 22.40
N PRO A 72 -5.01 -11.91 22.12
CA PRO A 72 -4.29 -13.15 21.77
C PRO A 72 -4.29 -13.50 20.26
N ASP A 73 -4.30 -12.53 19.34
CA ASP A 73 -4.28 -12.78 17.89
C ASP A 73 -3.15 -13.73 17.46
N ASP A 74 -3.43 -14.63 16.51
CA ASP A 74 -2.38 -15.44 15.88
C ASP A 74 -1.54 -14.55 14.94
N TRP A 75 -0.25 -14.44 15.26
CA TRP A 75 0.66 -13.60 14.51
C TRP A 75 0.79 -14.01 13.04
N ARG A 76 0.63 -15.30 12.71
CA ARG A 76 0.71 -15.78 11.32
C ARG A 76 -0.48 -15.30 10.52
N ALA A 77 -1.69 -15.59 11.01
CA ALA A 77 -2.93 -15.13 10.39
C ALA A 77 -2.93 -13.60 10.23
N TRP A 78 -2.57 -12.88 11.30
CA TRP A 78 -2.51 -11.43 11.25
C TRP A 78 -1.50 -10.90 10.22
N PHE A 79 -0.30 -11.50 10.12
CA PHE A 79 0.71 -11.07 9.16
C PHE A 79 0.20 -11.21 7.73
N LEU A 80 -0.45 -12.34 7.42
CA LEU A 80 -1.07 -12.58 6.12
C LEU A 80 -2.14 -11.52 5.82
N ASP A 81 -3.05 -11.28 6.76
CA ASP A 81 -4.14 -10.31 6.59
C ASP A 81 -3.64 -8.87 6.47
N ASN A 82 -2.57 -8.53 7.18
CA ASN A 82 -1.91 -7.24 7.06
C ASN A 82 -1.33 -7.03 5.64
N MET A 83 -0.73 -8.06 5.02
CA MET A 83 -0.23 -7.99 3.64
C MET A 83 -1.36 -8.00 2.60
N ARG A 84 -2.43 -8.76 2.84
CA ARG A 84 -3.65 -8.72 2.01
C ARG A 84 -4.31 -7.35 2.04
N SER A 85 -4.39 -6.73 3.22
CA SER A 85 -4.90 -5.37 3.39
C SER A 85 -4.06 -4.34 2.64
N LEU A 86 -2.72 -4.49 2.65
CA LEU A 86 -1.83 -3.65 1.85
C LEU A 86 -2.12 -3.84 0.36
N ARG A 87 -2.15 -5.10 -0.12
CA ARG A 87 -2.45 -5.42 -1.52
C ARG A 87 -3.78 -4.82 -1.97
N SER A 88 -4.85 -5.08 -1.22
CA SER A 88 -6.20 -4.59 -1.55
C SER A 88 -6.22 -3.07 -1.63
N THR A 89 -5.53 -2.38 -0.73
CA THR A 89 -5.44 -0.92 -0.69
C THR A 89 -4.70 -0.36 -1.91
N LEU A 90 -3.58 -0.97 -2.29
CA LEU A 90 -2.83 -0.54 -3.49
C LEU A 90 -3.62 -0.75 -4.79
N LEU A 91 -4.48 -1.76 -4.83
CA LEU A 91 -5.34 -2.07 -5.97
C LEU A 91 -6.61 -1.20 -6.06
N LEU A 92 -6.95 -0.43 -5.02
CA LEU A 92 -8.13 0.45 -5.06
C LEU A 92 -8.04 1.54 -6.13
N HIS A 93 -6.81 1.95 -6.46
CA HIS A 93 -6.56 3.03 -7.40
C HIS A 93 -5.67 2.58 -8.55
N ARG A 94 -5.95 3.09 -9.75
CA ARG A 94 -5.07 2.91 -10.91
C ARG A 94 -3.69 3.48 -10.60
N ASP A 95 -2.63 2.76 -10.98
CA ASP A 95 -1.23 3.11 -10.65
C ASP A 95 -0.99 3.29 -9.13
N GLY A 96 -1.85 2.75 -8.25
CA GLY A 96 -1.75 2.92 -6.80
C GLY A 96 -0.43 2.42 -6.22
N ALA A 97 0.14 1.33 -6.74
CA ALA A 97 1.46 0.86 -6.32
C ALA A 97 2.59 1.81 -6.77
N ARG A 98 2.48 2.42 -7.96
CA ARG A 98 3.44 3.44 -8.42
C ARG A 98 3.34 4.72 -7.60
N LEU A 99 2.12 5.13 -7.22
CA LEU A 99 1.88 6.29 -6.36
C LEU A 99 2.45 6.07 -4.95
N HIS A 100 2.33 4.85 -4.42
CA HIS A 100 2.91 4.47 -3.13
C HIS A 100 4.44 4.38 -3.18
N ALA A 101 5.01 3.88 -4.28
CA ALA A 101 6.45 3.69 -4.43
C ALA A 101 7.21 5.02 -4.26
N GLY A 102 8.11 5.08 -3.27
CA GLY A 102 8.89 6.27 -2.94
C GLY A 102 8.25 7.22 -1.93
N HIS A 103 7.00 6.94 -1.49
CA HIS A 103 6.41 7.63 -0.35
C HIS A 103 7.09 7.19 0.96
N LEU A 104 7.46 8.17 1.79
CA LEU A 104 8.04 7.92 3.11
C LEU A 104 6.94 7.92 4.17
N PRO A 105 6.92 6.95 5.10
CA PRO A 105 5.93 6.90 6.17
C PRO A 105 5.96 8.17 7.04
N GLY A 106 4.79 8.68 7.39
CA GLY A 106 4.66 9.78 8.34
C GLY A 106 4.86 9.34 9.80
N PRO A 107 4.92 10.29 10.76
CA PRO A 107 5.08 9.96 12.18
C PRO A 107 4.02 9.00 12.75
N ALA A 108 2.77 9.12 12.29
CA ALA A 108 1.69 8.23 12.68
C ALA A 108 1.93 6.79 12.16
N ASP A 109 2.39 6.65 10.92
CA ASP A 109 2.72 5.35 10.34
C ASP A 109 3.88 4.69 11.09
N LEU A 110 4.91 5.46 11.46
CA LEU A 110 6.04 4.94 12.24
C LEU A 110 5.60 4.38 13.59
N THR A 111 4.66 5.04 14.26
CA THR A 111 4.08 4.55 15.53
C THR A 111 3.35 3.22 15.32
N ARG A 112 2.60 3.10 14.23
CA ARG A 112 1.88 1.87 13.87
C ARG A 112 2.83 0.75 13.46
N ILE A 113 3.88 1.05 12.72
CA ILE A 113 4.94 0.09 12.39
C ILE A 113 5.60 -0.43 13.67
N ALA A 114 5.92 0.45 14.61
CA ALA A 114 6.48 0.06 15.91
C ALA A 114 5.53 -0.87 16.69
N HIS A 115 4.22 -0.59 16.69
CA HIS A 115 3.22 -1.49 17.30
C HIS A 115 3.20 -2.88 16.66
N LYS A 116 3.14 -2.94 15.33
CA LYS A 116 3.17 -4.20 14.57
C LYS A 116 4.43 -5.03 14.88
N MET A 117 5.57 -4.35 14.97
CA MET A 117 6.85 -4.94 15.35
C MET A 117 6.82 -5.47 16.78
N ALA A 118 6.32 -4.70 17.73
CA ALA A 118 6.20 -5.11 19.12
C ALA A 118 5.31 -6.35 19.27
N PHE A 119 4.18 -6.39 18.57
CA PHE A 119 3.29 -7.56 18.53
C PHE A 119 3.99 -8.83 18.04
N LEU A 120 4.70 -8.77 16.90
CA LEU A 120 5.45 -9.92 16.39
C LEU A 120 6.51 -10.40 17.39
N THR A 121 7.23 -9.48 18.03
CA THR A 121 8.23 -9.84 19.04
C THR A 121 7.63 -10.45 20.31
N ALA A 122 6.46 -9.97 20.74
CA ALA A 122 5.73 -10.54 21.88
C ALA A 122 5.23 -11.96 21.58
N ALA A 123 4.94 -12.27 20.31
CA ALA A 123 4.59 -13.61 19.85
C ALA A 123 5.80 -14.56 19.69
N GLY A 124 7.01 -14.11 20.05
CA GLY A 124 8.24 -14.91 20.02
C GLY A 124 9.05 -14.81 18.72
N VAL A 125 8.63 -13.98 17.76
CA VAL A 125 9.39 -13.76 16.53
C VAL A 125 10.65 -12.92 16.84
N PRO A 126 11.86 -13.36 16.46
CA PRO A 126 13.06 -12.56 16.67
C PRO A 126 12.94 -11.17 16.01
N ALA A 127 13.34 -10.11 16.71
CA ALA A 127 13.12 -8.72 16.26
C ALA A 127 13.69 -8.42 14.86
N THR A 128 14.89 -8.92 14.56
CA THR A 128 15.52 -8.78 13.23
C THR A 128 14.73 -9.50 12.16
N ASP A 129 14.27 -10.73 12.42
CA ASP A 129 13.48 -11.50 11.45
C ASP A 129 12.10 -10.86 11.23
N ALA A 130 11.44 -10.36 12.29
CA ALA A 130 10.19 -9.61 12.16
C ALA A 130 10.35 -8.37 11.27
N GLN A 131 11.45 -7.61 11.44
CA GLN A 131 11.70 -6.40 10.68
C GLN A 131 11.95 -6.73 9.21
N MET A 132 12.81 -7.71 8.95
CA MET A 132 13.16 -8.12 7.60
C MET A 132 11.95 -8.75 6.89
N ALA A 133 11.12 -9.51 7.59
CA ALA A 133 9.90 -10.08 7.03
C ALA A 133 8.87 -9.00 6.67
N MET A 134 8.63 -8.01 7.54
CA MET A 134 7.74 -6.88 7.23
C MET A 134 8.22 -6.09 6.01
N LEU A 135 9.54 -5.82 5.92
CA LEU A 135 10.14 -5.13 4.78
C LEU A 135 10.06 -5.97 3.50
N ALA A 136 10.37 -7.27 3.58
CA ALA A 136 10.35 -8.17 2.44
C ALA A 136 8.94 -8.38 1.91
N ALA A 137 7.98 -8.68 2.79
CA ALA A 137 6.58 -8.87 2.41
C ALA A 137 5.94 -7.59 1.88
N GLY A 138 6.26 -6.42 2.46
CA GLY A 138 5.82 -5.14 1.93
C GLY A 138 6.35 -4.88 0.51
N ARG A 139 7.65 -5.08 0.28
CA ARG A 139 8.27 -4.93 -1.05
C ARG A 139 7.73 -5.94 -2.07
N PHE A 140 7.56 -7.19 -1.65
CA PHE A 140 6.93 -8.22 -2.46
C PHE A 140 5.51 -7.83 -2.87
N THR A 141 4.71 -7.34 -1.92
CA THR A 141 3.33 -6.89 -2.17
C THR A 141 3.29 -5.74 -3.17
N VAL A 142 4.13 -4.72 -2.99
CA VAL A 142 4.22 -3.58 -3.92
C VAL A 142 4.65 -4.06 -5.31
N GLY A 143 5.66 -4.92 -5.41
CA GLY A 143 6.12 -5.49 -6.68
C GLY A 143 5.06 -6.31 -7.39
N SER A 144 4.35 -7.17 -6.65
CA SER A 144 3.24 -7.97 -7.18
C SER A 144 2.12 -7.09 -7.74
N VAL A 145 1.73 -6.03 -7.02
CA VAL A 145 0.68 -5.11 -7.51
C VAL A 145 1.17 -4.26 -8.68
N LEU A 146 2.46 -3.89 -8.73
CA LEU A 146 3.04 -3.18 -9.89
C LEU A 146 2.90 -4.00 -11.17
N GLU A 147 3.27 -5.27 -11.12
CA GLU A 147 3.15 -6.18 -12.28
C GLU A 147 1.68 -6.40 -12.65
N GLU A 148 0.79 -6.63 -11.68
CA GLU A 148 -0.66 -6.80 -11.92
C GLU A 148 -1.29 -5.55 -12.57
N GLN A 149 -0.91 -4.36 -12.12
CA GLN A 149 -1.40 -3.10 -12.71
C GLN A 149 -0.81 -2.83 -14.10
N ALA A 150 0.40 -3.32 -14.39
CA ALA A 150 1.02 -3.22 -15.72
C ALA A 150 0.41 -4.23 -16.71
N ASP A 151 0.06 -5.43 -16.26
CA ASP A 151 -0.58 -6.51 -17.03
C ASP A 151 -2.02 -6.20 -17.46
N ALA A 152 -2.62 -5.11 -16.97
CA ALA A 152 -3.87 -4.59 -17.53
C ALA A 152 -3.71 -4.13 -19.01
N VAL A 153 -2.47 -4.09 -19.52
CA VAL A 153 -2.15 -3.94 -20.95
C VAL A 153 -2.22 -5.32 -21.63
N PRO A 154 -2.88 -5.47 -22.81
CA PRO A 154 -3.09 -6.78 -23.43
C PRO A 154 -1.78 -7.55 -23.67
N ALA A 155 -1.69 -8.76 -23.11
CA ALA A 155 -0.55 -9.65 -23.31
C ALA A 155 -0.44 -10.10 -24.78
N PRO A 156 0.79 -10.39 -25.27
CA PRO A 156 0.99 -11.04 -26.56
C PRO A 156 0.22 -12.36 -26.66
N ALA A 157 -0.33 -12.67 -27.83
CA ALA A 157 -1.09 -13.90 -28.04
C ALA A 157 -0.26 -15.16 -27.74
N GLY A 158 -0.81 -16.09 -26.97
CA GLY A 158 -0.23 -17.42 -26.72
C GLY A 158 0.34 -17.64 -25.31
N LEU A 159 0.38 -16.63 -24.45
CA LEU A 159 0.70 -16.80 -23.03
C LEU A 159 -0.56 -17.17 -22.22
N PRO A 160 -0.46 -18.13 -21.28
CA PRO A 160 -1.55 -18.40 -20.36
C PRO A 160 -1.81 -17.16 -19.47
N PRO A 161 -3.07 -16.89 -19.08
CA PRO A 161 -3.36 -15.80 -18.17
C PRO A 161 -2.67 -16.04 -16.82
N ILE A 162 -2.07 -14.99 -16.25
CA ILE A 162 -1.48 -15.03 -14.92
C ILE A 162 -2.57 -14.77 -13.90
N ASP A 163 -2.76 -15.72 -12.97
CA ASP A 163 -3.57 -15.47 -11.77
C ASP A 163 -2.71 -14.76 -10.74
N HIS A 164 -2.69 -13.42 -10.81
CA HIS A 164 -1.94 -12.55 -9.91
C HIS A 164 -2.34 -12.74 -8.44
N GLY A 165 -3.61 -13.03 -8.16
CA GLY A 165 -4.09 -13.30 -6.81
C GLY A 165 -3.52 -14.60 -6.24
N ALA A 166 -3.58 -15.68 -7.01
CA ALA A 166 -3.01 -16.97 -6.59
C ALA A 166 -1.48 -16.90 -6.44
N ALA A 167 -0.79 -16.22 -7.35
CA ALA A 167 0.65 -16.01 -7.27
C ALA A 167 1.04 -15.20 -6.02
N PHE A 168 0.27 -14.15 -5.70
CA PHE A 168 0.47 -13.36 -4.48
C PHE A 168 0.31 -14.20 -3.22
N GLU A 169 -0.78 -14.96 -3.09
CA GLU A 169 -1.05 -15.79 -1.91
C GLU A 169 0.04 -16.88 -1.72
N ALA A 170 0.48 -17.52 -2.81
CA ALA A 170 1.56 -18.50 -2.76
C ALA A 170 2.89 -17.87 -2.29
N GLY A 171 3.27 -16.71 -2.85
CA GLY A 171 4.50 -16.02 -2.45
C GLY A 171 4.45 -15.53 -1.00
N LEU A 172 3.29 -15.04 -0.56
CA LEU A 172 3.09 -14.59 0.81
C LEU A 172 3.14 -15.76 1.81
N ALA A 173 2.57 -16.91 1.48
CA ALA A 173 2.65 -18.13 2.28
C ALA A 173 4.11 -18.57 2.50
N LEU A 174 4.93 -18.58 1.43
CA LEU A 174 6.35 -18.92 1.51
C LEU A 174 7.11 -18.00 2.47
N ILE A 175 6.80 -16.69 2.48
CA ILE A 175 7.43 -15.73 3.40
C ILE A 175 7.04 -16.05 4.86
N VAL A 176 5.75 -16.29 5.13
CA VAL A 176 5.27 -16.56 6.50
C VAL A 176 5.77 -17.90 7.03
N GLU A 177 5.80 -18.94 6.20
CA GLU A 177 6.39 -20.24 6.56
C GLU A 177 7.89 -20.12 6.85
N GLY A 178 8.62 -19.37 6.02
CA GLY A 178 10.03 -19.08 6.23
C GLY A 178 10.30 -18.31 7.52
N LEU A 179 9.42 -17.38 7.89
CA LEU A 179 9.48 -16.67 9.17
C LEU A 179 9.15 -17.61 10.34
N ALA A 180 8.12 -18.43 10.21
CA ALA A 180 7.68 -19.37 11.24
C ALA A 180 8.78 -20.39 11.61
N ALA A 181 9.55 -20.85 10.63
CA ALA A 181 10.67 -21.76 10.85
C ALA A 181 11.83 -21.17 11.67
N ARG A 182 11.86 -19.83 11.82
CA ARG A 182 12.88 -19.09 12.60
C ARG A 182 12.44 -18.76 14.02
N VAL A 183 11.16 -18.99 14.36
CA VAL A 183 10.64 -18.79 15.71
C VAL A 183 11.17 -19.91 16.63
N PRO A 184 11.89 -19.58 17.73
CA PRO A 184 12.38 -20.58 18.66
C PRO A 184 11.25 -21.44 19.23
N GLY A 185 11.44 -22.77 19.27
CA GLY A 185 10.45 -23.70 19.79
C GLY A 185 9.39 -24.19 18.77
N ALA A 186 9.38 -23.67 17.54
CA ALA A 186 8.46 -24.14 16.48
C ALA A 186 8.76 -25.56 15.95
N ARG A 187 9.79 -26.23 16.46
CA ARG A 187 10.11 -27.64 16.17
C ARG A 187 9.81 -28.51 17.39
N HIS A 188 8.56 -28.73 17.72
CA HIS A 188 8.09 -29.88 18.51
C HIS A 188 6.63 -30.10 18.11
N ASP A 189 6.44 -31.06 17.19
CA ASP A 189 5.27 -31.94 17.07
C ASP A 189 5.38 -32.62 15.69
N SER A 190 6.11 -33.74 15.70
CA SER A 190 6.03 -34.82 14.71
C SER A 190 5.53 -36.06 15.44
#